data_AF-A0A524MUC4-F1
#
_entry.id   AF-A0A524MUC4-F1
#
_cell.length_a   1.000
_cell.length_b   1.000
_cell.length_c   1.000
_cell.angle_alpha   90.00
_cell.angle_beta   90.00
_cell.angle_gamma   90.00
#
_symmetry.space_group_name_H-M   'P 1'
#
loop_
_entity.id
_entity.type
_entity.pdbx_description
1 polymer ?
#
loop_
_entity_poly.entity_id
_entity_poly.type
_entity_poly.pdbx_seq_one_letter_code
_entity_poly.pdbx_strand_id
1 'polypeptide(L)'
;MGSEIKCLVISDSVADNFAALLRNDENLPRLNVTTAPYDQVRQVLLDEDAECWQSKKDVAVVWTRPQAVIPSFRDLSEGREVSVPKTLEEVDEYCDALKLAAGRARALLVPTWSIPDVRAFSLLDMTTGIGTGNMIMRMNLRLAENLEKEPGIHVLSSGAWITRAGPDAFSDKLWYMAKVPFSNEVYKAAVVDIKSALRAIAGDSRKLILLDLDDTLWGGIVGDVGWENVVLGGHDHIGEAYRDFQLGLKAFAARGILLGIVSKNEETVALEAIEKHPEMVLRREDFAGWRINWRDKAENIVELVKELNLGLQSVVFIDDNPMERARVREALPEVLVPEWPTDRTQYRRALLDLDCFNAVSIGVEDRQRTDMYRAETERRGVRKEVGSFEDWLKTLGVRVTVGHLSRANLARVEQLLNKTNQMNLRTRRMTAEEIPNWASGPGRVFLVFTVSDRFGDSGLTGILSLEEADGSVNITDFVLSCRVMGRRVEEAMVHIAVEYARRRKLSHVRADFVPTARNKPCHDFWLKSGFEQGKTENLFTWSTERSYPAPDGVEIRQSDPVG
;
A
#
# COMPACT_ATOMS: atom_id res chain seq x y z
N MET A 1 -6.82 2.93 21.70
CA MET A 1 -5.69 2.03 22.00
C MET A 1 -5.89 0.77 21.19
N GLY A 2 -5.16 0.61 20.07
CA GLY A 2 -5.28 -0.57 19.22
C GLY A 2 -4.66 -1.79 19.91
N SER A 3 -5.27 -2.96 19.74
CA SER A 3 -4.74 -4.23 20.23
C SER A 3 -3.32 -4.47 19.71
N GLU A 4 -2.41 -4.93 20.57
CA GLU A 4 -1.06 -5.33 20.15
C GLU A 4 -1.11 -6.46 19.13
N ILE A 5 -0.28 -6.35 18.08
CA ILE A 5 -0.17 -7.36 17.03
C ILE A 5 0.56 -8.58 17.61
N LYS A 6 -0.06 -9.76 17.54
CA LYS A 6 0.57 -11.01 18.00
C LYS A 6 1.57 -11.50 16.95
N CYS A 7 2.84 -11.47 17.29
CA CYS A 7 3.95 -11.87 16.44
C CYS A 7 4.59 -13.18 16.94
N LEU A 8 4.81 -14.13 16.03
CA LEU A 8 5.61 -15.33 16.29
C LEU A 8 6.93 -15.25 15.52
N VAL A 9 8.06 -15.52 16.17
CA VAL A 9 9.36 -15.65 15.53
C VAL A 9 9.77 -17.11 15.48
N ILE A 10 10.04 -17.61 14.28
CA ILE A 10 10.48 -18.98 14.01
C ILE A 10 11.89 -18.90 13.43
N SER A 11 12.86 -19.54 14.08
CA SER A 11 14.27 -19.48 13.67
C SER A 11 15.01 -20.77 14.06
N ASP A 12 16.07 -21.08 13.33
CA ASP A 12 17.07 -22.11 13.69
C ASP A 12 18.16 -21.55 14.64
N SER A 13 18.05 -20.28 15.00
CA SER A 13 18.96 -19.57 15.89
C SER A 13 18.26 -19.08 17.15
N VAL A 14 19.02 -18.72 18.19
CA VAL A 14 18.46 -18.12 19.40
C VAL A 14 17.94 -16.72 19.07
N ALA A 15 16.61 -16.57 19.10
CA ALA A 15 15.91 -15.39 18.63
C ALA A 15 15.48 -14.41 19.74
N ASP A 16 15.77 -14.70 21.01
CA ASP A 16 15.27 -13.92 22.16
C ASP A 16 15.68 -12.44 22.10
N ASN A 17 16.91 -12.16 21.70
CA ASN A 17 17.41 -10.79 21.57
C ASN A 17 16.67 -10.03 20.45
N PHE A 18 16.49 -10.65 19.29
CA PHE A 18 15.71 -10.07 18.20
C PHE A 18 14.24 -9.86 18.60
N ALA A 19 13.62 -10.85 19.27
CA ALA A 19 12.27 -10.76 19.76
C ALA A 19 12.10 -9.63 20.80
N ALA A 20 13.08 -9.43 21.67
CA ALA A 20 13.09 -8.33 22.64
C ALA A 20 13.20 -6.96 21.94
N LEU A 21 14.09 -6.81 20.97
CA LEU A 21 14.21 -5.57 20.17
C LEU A 21 12.91 -5.27 19.42
N LEU A 22 12.31 -6.27 18.79
CA LEU A 22 11.06 -6.13 18.04
C LEU A 22 9.87 -5.73 18.94
N ARG A 23 9.81 -6.29 20.16
CA ARG A 23 8.78 -5.98 21.17
C ARG A 23 8.94 -4.58 21.74
N ASN A 24 10.18 -4.18 22.06
CA ASN A 24 10.46 -2.96 22.81
C ASN A 24 10.60 -1.72 21.92
N ASP A 25 10.76 -1.86 20.60
CA ASP A 25 10.84 -0.72 19.70
C ASP A 25 9.59 0.18 19.80
N GLU A 26 9.81 1.48 19.89
CA GLU A 26 8.76 2.46 20.21
C GLU A 26 7.84 2.78 19.03
N ASN A 27 8.30 2.53 17.80
CA ASN A 27 7.55 2.84 16.60
C ASN A 27 6.33 1.93 16.46
N LEU A 28 5.25 2.45 15.91
CA LEU A 28 4.06 1.65 15.61
C LEU A 28 4.30 0.73 14.39
N PRO A 29 3.70 -0.47 14.34
CA PRO A 29 2.78 -1.03 15.35
C PRO A 29 3.50 -1.64 16.57
N ARG A 30 2.80 -1.67 17.71
CA ARG A 30 3.24 -2.41 18.91
C ARG A 30 3.00 -3.90 18.72
N LEU A 31 3.99 -4.71 19.12
CA LEU A 31 4.03 -6.15 18.86
C LEU A 31 4.15 -6.92 20.18
N ASN A 32 3.28 -7.90 20.37
CA ASN A 32 3.46 -8.93 21.37
C ASN A 32 4.19 -10.13 20.73
N VAL A 33 5.50 -10.21 20.97
CA VAL A 33 6.38 -11.18 20.30
C VAL A 33 6.58 -12.44 21.14
N THR A 34 6.35 -13.59 20.53
CA THR A 34 6.64 -14.94 21.06
C THR A 34 7.65 -15.63 20.15
N THR A 35 8.45 -16.55 20.68
CA THR A 35 9.44 -17.33 19.93
C THR A 35 9.03 -18.80 19.89
N ALA A 36 9.28 -19.46 18.74
CA ALA A 36 9.15 -20.90 18.62
C ALA A 36 10.35 -21.62 19.25
N PRO A 37 10.24 -22.93 19.55
CA PRO A 37 11.37 -23.72 20.05
C PRO A 37 12.60 -23.64 19.13
N TYR A 38 13.77 -23.54 19.75
CA TYR A 38 15.05 -23.47 19.04
C TYR A 38 15.27 -24.68 18.12
N ASP A 39 15.73 -24.41 16.89
CA ASP A 39 16.12 -25.41 15.89
C ASP A 39 15.02 -26.42 15.48
N GLN A 40 13.76 -25.98 15.56
CA GLN A 40 12.58 -26.79 15.19
C GLN A 40 11.78 -26.19 14.04
N VAL A 41 12.43 -25.45 13.13
CA VAL A 41 11.75 -24.69 12.07
C VAL A 41 10.83 -25.57 11.23
N ARG A 42 11.34 -26.68 10.67
CA ARG A 42 10.54 -27.56 9.81
C ARG A 42 9.41 -28.23 10.59
N GLN A 43 9.66 -28.67 11.82
CA GLN A 43 8.66 -29.26 12.70
C GLN A 43 7.53 -28.27 12.96
N VAL A 44 7.87 -27.03 13.34
CA VAL A 44 6.89 -25.97 13.63
C VAL A 44 6.10 -25.55 12.38
N LEU A 45 6.74 -25.51 11.21
CA LEU A 45 6.03 -25.17 9.96
C LEU A 45 5.07 -26.28 9.51
N LEU A 46 5.37 -27.54 9.79
CA LEU A 46 4.53 -28.68 9.39
C LEU A 46 3.44 -28.99 10.43
N ASP A 47 3.74 -28.91 11.72
CA ASP A 47 2.84 -29.26 12.81
C ASP A 47 1.82 -28.14 13.11
N GLU A 48 0.55 -28.41 12.83
CA GLU A 48 -0.56 -27.49 13.09
C GLU A 48 -0.87 -27.34 14.60
N ASP A 49 -0.58 -28.37 15.38
CA ASP A 49 -0.89 -28.46 16.81
C ASP A 49 0.23 -27.95 17.72
N ALA A 50 1.36 -27.53 17.12
CA ALA A 50 2.49 -27.01 17.86
C ALA A 50 2.04 -25.87 18.80
N GLU A 51 2.55 -25.90 20.04
CA GLU A 51 2.11 -24.98 21.11
C GLU A 51 2.18 -23.50 20.69
N CYS A 52 3.18 -23.13 19.90
CA CYS A 52 3.35 -21.78 19.38
C CYS A 52 2.22 -21.33 18.43
N TRP A 53 1.49 -22.25 17.80
CA TRP A 53 0.36 -22.00 16.89
C TRP A 53 -1.02 -22.06 17.55
N GLN A 54 -1.14 -22.64 18.76
CA GLN A 54 -2.43 -22.79 19.47
C GLN A 54 -3.19 -21.47 19.68
N SER A 55 -2.47 -20.34 19.68
CA SER A 55 -3.07 -19.01 19.61
C SER A 55 -2.91 -18.42 18.21
N LYS A 56 -4.02 -18.00 17.61
CA LYS A 56 -4.01 -17.31 16.31
C LYS A 56 -3.03 -16.14 16.33
N LYS A 57 -2.11 -16.13 15.37
CA LYS A 57 -1.10 -15.07 15.20
C LYS A 57 -1.56 -14.08 14.15
N ASP A 58 -1.20 -12.82 14.34
CA ASP A 58 -1.41 -11.81 13.31
C ASP A 58 -0.26 -11.87 12.29
N VAL A 59 0.98 -12.04 12.76
CA VAL A 59 2.15 -12.18 11.92
C VAL A 59 3.08 -13.29 12.44
N ALA A 60 3.76 -13.97 11.53
CA ALA A 60 4.91 -14.80 11.86
C ALA A 60 6.15 -14.38 11.02
N VAL A 61 7.31 -14.35 11.65
CA VAL A 61 8.61 -14.09 11.00
C VAL A 61 9.39 -15.40 10.98
N VAL A 62 9.72 -15.90 9.79
CA VAL A 62 10.49 -17.14 9.62
C VAL A 62 11.88 -16.79 9.13
N TRP A 63 12.83 -16.65 10.06
CA TRP A 63 14.18 -16.22 9.74
C TRP A 63 15.17 -17.33 10.02
N THR A 64 15.71 -17.90 8.94
CA THR A 64 16.61 -19.05 9.02
C THR A 64 17.99 -18.78 8.43
N ARG A 65 18.97 -19.60 8.80
CA ARG A 65 20.22 -19.75 8.07
C ARG A 65 20.07 -20.81 6.97
N PRO A 66 20.69 -20.63 5.80
CA PRO A 66 20.50 -21.54 4.66
C PRO A 66 20.93 -22.98 4.98
N GLN A 67 22.06 -23.16 5.67
CA GLN A 67 22.58 -24.48 6.06
C GLN A 67 21.70 -25.23 7.08
N ALA A 68 20.79 -24.54 7.77
CA ALA A 68 19.89 -25.18 8.72
C ALA A 68 18.73 -25.87 8.00
N VAL A 69 18.21 -25.24 6.94
CA VAL A 69 17.00 -25.70 6.25
C VAL A 69 17.25 -26.35 4.89
N ILE A 70 18.42 -26.14 4.28
CA ILE A 70 18.80 -26.68 2.96
C ILE A 70 20.03 -27.60 3.11
N PRO A 71 19.85 -28.93 3.20
CA PRO A 71 20.95 -29.89 3.38
C PRO A 71 22.07 -29.77 2.35
N SER A 72 21.75 -29.61 1.07
CA SER A 72 22.75 -29.45 0.01
C SER A 72 23.54 -28.14 0.17
N PHE A 73 22.96 -27.08 0.74
CA PHE A 73 23.75 -25.88 1.05
C PHE A 73 24.72 -26.11 2.22
N ARG A 74 24.31 -26.89 3.23
CA ARG A 74 25.21 -27.30 4.31
C ARG A 74 26.39 -28.11 3.75
N ASP A 75 26.11 -29.08 2.90
CA ASP A 75 27.13 -29.89 2.23
C ASP A 75 28.12 -29.03 1.46
N LEU A 76 27.62 -28.08 0.67
CA LEU A 76 28.44 -27.11 -0.07
C LEU A 76 29.32 -26.27 0.87
N SER A 77 28.76 -25.77 1.97
CA SER A 77 29.52 -24.95 2.95
C SER A 77 30.62 -25.74 3.66
N GLU A 78 30.51 -27.07 3.68
CA GLU A 78 31.52 -27.99 4.20
C GLU A 78 32.49 -28.50 3.12
N GLY A 79 32.41 -27.95 1.90
CA GLY A 79 33.30 -28.26 0.78
C GLY A 79 32.94 -29.52 0.00
N ARG A 80 31.72 -30.07 0.18
CA ARG A 80 31.23 -31.21 -0.61
C ARG A 80 30.66 -30.73 -1.95
N GLU A 81 30.77 -31.58 -2.96
CA GLU A 81 30.16 -31.34 -4.27
C GLU A 81 28.63 -31.53 -4.20
N VAL A 82 27.89 -30.62 -4.82
CA VAL A 82 26.42 -30.64 -4.78
C VAL A 82 25.81 -30.34 -6.14
N SER A 83 24.65 -30.93 -6.38
CA SER A 83 23.86 -30.69 -7.59
C SER A 83 23.00 -29.44 -7.44
N VAL A 84 23.17 -28.45 -8.32
CA VAL A 84 22.34 -27.23 -8.33
C VAL A 84 20.84 -27.56 -8.43
N PRO A 85 20.36 -28.41 -9.37
CA PRO A 85 18.95 -28.81 -9.40
C PRO A 85 18.43 -29.36 -8.08
N LYS A 86 19.18 -30.26 -7.43
CA LYS A 86 18.79 -30.84 -6.14
C LYS A 86 18.69 -29.77 -5.06
N THR A 87 19.65 -28.85 -4.99
CA THR A 87 19.60 -27.75 -4.02
C THR A 87 18.37 -26.86 -4.23
N LEU A 88 17.94 -26.64 -5.47
CA LEU A 88 16.74 -25.86 -5.77
C LEU A 88 15.45 -26.64 -5.45
N GLU A 89 15.42 -27.96 -5.62
CA GLU A 89 14.32 -28.81 -5.14
C GLU A 89 14.17 -28.72 -3.62
N GLU A 90 15.26 -28.72 -2.86
CA GLU A 90 15.22 -28.53 -1.40
C GLU A 90 14.69 -27.14 -1.00
N VAL A 91 14.92 -26.11 -1.82
CA VAL A 91 14.31 -24.78 -1.65
C VAL A 91 12.81 -24.84 -1.93
N ASP A 92 12.38 -25.57 -2.95
CA ASP A 92 10.96 -25.77 -3.27
C ASP A 92 10.24 -26.46 -2.10
N GLU A 93 10.83 -27.53 -1.55
CA GLU A 93 10.30 -28.22 -0.36
C GLU A 93 10.20 -27.29 0.86
N TYR A 94 11.17 -26.40 1.05
CA TYR A 94 11.12 -25.41 2.12
C TYR A 94 9.99 -24.38 1.88
N CYS A 95 9.80 -23.93 0.64
CA CYS A 95 8.67 -23.07 0.26
C CYS A 95 7.33 -23.76 0.52
N ASP A 96 7.20 -25.05 0.24
CA ASP A 96 5.98 -25.80 0.51
C ASP A 96 5.66 -25.86 2.01
N ALA A 97 6.66 -26.03 2.87
CA ALA A 97 6.48 -25.93 4.32
C ALA A 97 6.02 -24.53 4.76
N LEU A 98 6.55 -23.46 4.15
CA LEU A 98 6.10 -22.09 4.42
C LEU A 98 4.65 -21.86 3.98
N LYS A 99 4.25 -22.40 2.82
CA LYS A 99 2.88 -22.31 2.30
C LYS A 99 1.88 -23.01 3.21
N LEU A 100 2.22 -24.18 3.74
CA LEU A 100 1.39 -24.88 4.73
C LEU A 100 1.18 -24.06 6.01
N ALA A 101 2.16 -23.27 6.42
CA ALA A 101 2.06 -22.39 7.57
C ALA A 101 1.34 -21.06 7.29
N ALA A 102 1.17 -20.66 6.03
CA ALA A 102 0.64 -19.33 5.65
C ALA A 102 -0.78 -19.08 6.19
N GLY A 103 -1.64 -20.11 6.25
CA GLY A 103 -2.99 -20.00 6.80
C GLY A 103 -3.06 -19.79 8.32
N ARG A 104 -1.93 -19.95 9.03
CA ARG A 104 -1.85 -19.91 10.50
C ARG A 104 -1.60 -18.50 11.05
N ALA A 105 -1.17 -17.58 10.19
CA ALA A 105 -1.01 -16.15 10.48
C ALA A 105 -1.67 -15.31 9.38
N ARG A 106 -1.97 -14.02 9.64
CA ARG A 106 -2.46 -13.14 8.56
C ARG A 106 -1.34 -12.76 7.59
N ALA A 107 -0.10 -12.76 8.07
CA ALA A 107 1.09 -12.51 7.26
C ALA A 107 2.26 -13.37 7.73
N LEU A 108 3.02 -13.91 6.79
CA LEU A 108 4.27 -14.63 7.00
C LEU A 108 5.39 -13.82 6.36
N LEU A 109 6.33 -13.31 7.17
CA LEU A 109 7.48 -12.55 6.72
C LEU A 109 8.70 -13.48 6.67
N VAL A 110 9.32 -13.59 5.49
CA VAL A 110 10.42 -14.52 5.23
C VAL A 110 11.63 -13.73 4.75
N PRO A 111 12.59 -13.41 5.62
CA PRO A 111 13.83 -12.79 5.19
C PRO A 111 14.62 -13.71 4.26
N THR A 112 15.19 -13.17 3.18
CA THR A 112 16.12 -13.90 2.32
C THR A 112 17.32 -14.40 3.12
N TRP A 113 17.95 -15.47 2.68
CA TRP A 113 19.15 -15.98 3.33
C TRP A 113 20.34 -15.07 3.08
N SER A 114 21.14 -14.88 4.13
CA SER A 114 22.42 -14.18 4.07
C SER A 114 23.51 -15.09 4.63
N ILE A 115 24.71 -14.98 4.07
CA ILE A 115 25.91 -15.68 4.56
C ILE A 115 26.98 -14.64 4.95
N PRO A 116 27.82 -14.95 5.96
CA PRO A 116 29.01 -14.15 6.20
C PRO A 116 29.88 -14.12 4.93
N ASP A 117 30.66 -13.06 4.76
CA ASP A 117 31.66 -12.97 3.68
C ASP A 117 32.75 -14.02 3.92
N VAL A 118 32.47 -15.26 3.54
CA VAL A 118 33.44 -16.34 3.58
C VAL A 118 34.11 -16.39 2.22
N ARG A 119 35.35 -15.89 2.14
CA ARG A 119 36.20 -16.01 0.95
C ARG A 119 36.60 -17.46 0.62
N ALA A 120 35.83 -18.46 1.03
CA ALA A 120 36.15 -19.89 0.92
C ALA A 120 36.56 -20.28 -0.49
N PHE A 121 35.92 -19.69 -1.51
CA PHE A 121 36.17 -19.99 -2.92
C PHE A 121 36.78 -18.82 -3.72
N SER A 122 36.94 -17.64 -3.12
CA SER A 122 37.51 -16.44 -3.77
C SER A 122 36.95 -16.25 -5.20
N LEU A 123 37.79 -16.34 -6.25
CA LEU A 123 37.38 -16.21 -7.66
C LEU A 123 36.34 -17.25 -8.10
N LEU A 124 36.28 -18.41 -7.44
CA LEU A 124 35.35 -19.49 -7.74
C LEU A 124 34.00 -19.35 -7.00
N ASP A 125 33.85 -18.34 -6.13
CA ASP A 125 32.61 -18.19 -5.34
C ASP A 125 31.37 -17.85 -6.21
N MET A 126 31.61 -17.35 -7.43
CA MET A 126 30.56 -17.13 -8.42
C MET A 126 30.42 -18.26 -9.44
N THR A 127 31.20 -19.34 -9.33
CA THR A 127 31.12 -20.49 -10.24
C THR A 127 29.93 -21.38 -9.87
N THR A 128 29.13 -21.72 -10.89
CA THR A 128 27.91 -22.53 -10.72
C THR A 128 28.28 -23.93 -10.21
N GLY A 129 27.63 -24.36 -9.13
CA GLY A 129 27.86 -25.68 -8.49
C GLY A 129 29.08 -25.75 -7.56
N ILE A 130 29.87 -24.68 -7.45
CA ILE A 130 31.09 -24.65 -6.63
C ILE A 130 30.99 -23.58 -5.53
N GLY A 131 30.63 -22.36 -5.92
CA GLY A 131 30.69 -21.22 -5.02
C GLY A 131 29.43 -21.05 -4.16
N THR A 132 29.64 -20.74 -2.89
CA THR A 132 28.57 -20.44 -1.93
C THR A 132 27.81 -19.17 -2.30
N GLY A 133 28.50 -18.14 -2.81
CA GLY A 133 27.91 -16.91 -3.31
C GLY A 133 26.98 -17.14 -4.51
N ASN A 134 27.41 -17.95 -5.49
CA ASN A 134 26.55 -18.33 -6.60
C ASN A 134 25.29 -19.06 -6.12
N MET A 135 25.47 -20.05 -5.23
CA MET A 135 24.37 -20.88 -4.77
C MET A 135 23.36 -20.08 -3.96
N ILE A 136 23.80 -19.22 -3.03
CA ILE A 136 22.88 -18.42 -2.20
C ILE A 136 22.04 -17.46 -3.05
N MET A 137 22.62 -16.88 -4.11
CA MET A 137 21.89 -16.03 -5.05
C MET A 137 20.80 -16.81 -5.79
N ARG A 138 21.11 -18.03 -6.27
CA ARG A 138 20.13 -18.90 -6.93
C ARG A 138 19.01 -19.30 -5.98
N MET A 139 19.35 -19.69 -4.76
CA MET A 139 18.39 -20.09 -3.73
C MET A 139 17.45 -18.94 -3.35
N ASN A 140 17.98 -17.73 -3.13
CA ASN A 140 17.16 -16.56 -2.81
C ASN A 140 16.24 -16.15 -3.96
N LEU A 141 16.70 -16.24 -5.21
CA LEU A 141 15.84 -16.01 -6.37
C LEU A 141 14.71 -17.04 -6.44
N ARG A 142 15.03 -18.33 -6.27
CA ARG A 142 14.05 -19.42 -6.28
C ARG A 142 13.02 -19.27 -5.15
N LEU A 143 13.46 -18.89 -3.95
CA LEU A 143 12.61 -18.57 -2.80
C LEU A 143 11.61 -17.46 -3.16
N ALA A 144 12.09 -16.36 -3.75
CA ALA A 144 11.25 -15.23 -4.13
C ALA A 144 10.23 -15.61 -5.21
N GLU A 145 10.66 -16.29 -6.28
CA GLU A 145 9.79 -16.72 -7.39
C GLU A 145 8.67 -17.67 -6.93
N ASN A 146 8.99 -18.59 -6.02
CA ASN A 146 8.02 -19.57 -5.51
C ASN A 146 6.96 -18.97 -4.58
N LEU A 147 7.28 -17.86 -3.91
CA LEU A 147 6.42 -17.24 -2.90
C LEU A 147 5.74 -15.95 -3.40
N GLU A 148 6.15 -15.40 -4.56
CA GLU A 148 5.64 -14.12 -5.10
C GLU A 148 4.11 -14.09 -5.22
N LYS A 149 3.50 -15.21 -5.59
CA LYS A 149 2.04 -15.30 -5.85
C LYS A 149 1.23 -15.79 -4.64
N GLU A 150 1.90 -16.14 -3.55
CA GLU A 150 1.22 -16.71 -2.38
C GLU A 150 0.64 -15.58 -1.52
N PRO A 151 -0.69 -15.52 -1.36
CA PRO A 151 -1.32 -14.48 -0.57
C PRO A 151 -0.89 -14.61 0.90
N GLY A 152 -0.44 -13.51 1.48
CA GLY A 152 -0.04 -13.43 2.89
C GLY A 152 1.39 -13.89 3.17
N ILE A 153 2.19 -14.30 2.17
CA ILE A 153 3.64 -14.51 2.35
C ILE A 153 4.39 -13.34 1.72
N HIS A 154 5.35 -12.79 2.46
CA HIS A 154 6.16 -11.66 2.01
C HIS A 154 7.65 -11.93 2.24
N VAL A 155 8.41 -11.94 1.14
CA VAL A 155 9.86 -12.10 1.19
C VAL A 155 10.52 -10.74 1.45
N LEU A 156 11.38 -10.67 2.46
CA LEU A 156 12.10 -9.44 2.85
C LEU A 156 13.58 -9.55 2.46
N SER A 157 14.17 -8.48 1.92
CA SER A 157 15.57 -8.48 1.51
C SER A 157 16.49 -8.24 2.71
N SER A 158 17.00 -9.32 3.32
CA SER A 158 17.89 -9.22 4.48
C SER A 158 19.26 -8.62 4.14
N GLY A 159 19.67 -8.65 2.86
CA GLY A 159 20.94 -8.10 2.40
C GLY A 159 21.09 -6.61 2.73
N ALA A 160 20.01 -5.83 2.67
CA ALA A 160 20.03 -4.42 3.07
C ALA A 160 20.33 -4.24 4.57
N TRP A 161 19.88 -5.17 5.41
CA TRP A 161 20.16 -5.15 6.85
C TRP A 161 21.64 -5.45 7.13
N ILE A 162 22.21 -6.42 6.40
CA ILE A 162 23.64 -6.75 6.45
C ILE A 162 24.49 -5.55 6.01
N THR A 163 24.17 -4.95 4.87
CA THR A 163 24.89 -3.75 4.37
C THR A 163 24.82 -2.59 5.36
N ARG A 164 23.66 -2.36 6.00
CA ARG A 164 23.49 -1.30 6.99
C ARG A 164 24.31 -1.55 8.26
N ALA A 165 24.40 -2.79 8.71
CA ALA A 165 25.21 -3.17 9.88
C ALA A 165 26.72 -3.16 9.58
N GLY A 166 27.11 -3.28 8.31
CA GLY A 166 28.49 -3.18 7.88
C GLY A 166 29.33 -4.44 8.19
N PRO A 167 30.65 -4.31 8.44
CA PRO A 167 31.56 -5.45 8.58
C PRO A 167 31.23 -6.35 9.78
N ASP A 168 30.61 -5.80 10.82
CA ASP A 168 30.23 -6.52 12.04
C ASP A 168 28.79 -7.06 11.99
N ALA A 169 28.23 -7.24 10.79
CA ALA A 169 26.88 -7.77 10.64
C ALA A 169 26.73 -9.18 11.24
N PHE A 170 27.76 -10.01 11.12
CA PHE A 170 27.82 -11.37 11.68
C PHE A 170 28.72 -11.39 12.92
N SER A 171 28.38 -12.24 13.90
CA SER A 171 29.18 -12.37 15.12
C SER A 171 29.50 -13.82 15.45
N ASP A 172 30.71 -14.25 15.09
CA ASP A 172 31.23 -15.59 15.44
C ASP A 172 31.23 -15.82 16.95
N LYS A 173 31.60 -14.80 17.73
CA LYS A 173 31.59 -14.86 19.19
C LYS A 173 30.19 -15.18 19.73
N LEU A 174 29.17 -14.44 19.30
CA LEU A 174 27.79 -14.66 19.74
C LEU A 174 27.24 -15.99 19.20
N TRP A 175 27.65 -16.38 18.00
CA TRP A 175 27.28 -17.66 17.41
C TRP A 175 27.82 -18.84 18.25
N TYR A 176 29.10 -18.84 18.59
CA TYR A 176 29.67 -19.93 19.40
C TYR A 176 29.20 -19.92 20.84
N MET A 177 28.99 -18.73 21.42
CA MET A 177 28.56 -18.60 22.81
C MET A 177 27.07 -18.92 23.01
N ALA A 178 26.21 -18.50 22.08
CA ALA A 178 24.76 -18.47 22.31
C ALA A 178 23.92 -18.78 21.06
N LYS A 179 24.53 -19.23 19.94
CA LYS A 179 23.83 -19.51 18.68
C LYS A 179 23.05 -18.31 18.13
N VAL A 180 23.60 -17.11 18.33
CA VAL A 180 23.07 -15.85 17.79
C VAL A 180 23.94 -15.42 16.60
N PRO A 181 23.44 -15.46 15.35
CA PRO A 181 24.28 -15.28 14.16
C PRO A 181 24.59 -13.82 13.82
N PHE A 182 23.68 -12.90 14.13
CA PHE A 182 23.79 -11.50 13.73
C PHE A 182 24.07 -10.56 14.90
N SER A 183 24.65 -9.41 14.60
CA SER A 183 24.80 -8.32 15.56
C SER A 183 23.48 -7.57 15.79
N ASN A 184 23.45 -6.75 16.85
CA ASN A 184 22.28 -5.93 17.19
C ASN A 184 21.91 -4.95 16.07
N GLU A 185 22.87 -4.47 15.28
CA GLU A 185 22.60 -3.52 14.20
C GLU A 185 21.81 -4.16 13.05
N VAL A 186 22.07 -5.44 12.74
CA VAL A 186 21.24 -6.20 11.79
C VAL A 186 19.82 -6.35 12.34
N TYR A 187 19.68 -6.70 13.61
CA TYR A 187 18.35 -6.84 14.23
C TYR A 187 17.57 -5.53 14.26
N LYS A 188 18.21 -4.40 14.59
CA LYS A 188 17.56 -3.07 14.53
C LYS A 188 17.11 -2.73 13.11
N ALA A 189 17.96 -2.99 12.10
CA ALA A 189 17.60 -2.77 10.71
C ALA A 189 16.41 -3.65 10.28
N ALA A 190 16.39 -4.92 10.70
CA ALA A 190 15.28 -5.84 10.46
C ALA A 190 13.99 -5.38 11.14
N VAL A 191 14.05 -4.88 12.38
CA VAL A 191 12.89 -4.36 13.12
C VAL A 191 12.21 -3.21 12.35
N VAL A 192 13.00 -2.25 11.85
CA VAL A 192 12.47 -1.13 11.04
C VAL A 192 11.74 -1.64 9.81
N ASP A 193 12.37 -2.56 9.06
CA ASP A 193 11.81 -3.07 7.81
C ASP A 193 10.55 -3.94 8.05
N ILE A 194 10.58 -4.81 9.06
CA ILE A 194 9.42 -5.63 9.46
C ILE A 194 8.25 -4.75 9.89
N LYS A 195 8.47 -3.73 10.74
CA LYS A 195 7.40 -2.82 11.13
C LYS A 195 6.87 -2.02 9.95
N SER A 196 7.74 -1.64 9.02
CA SER A 196 7.32 -0.99 7.78
C SER A 196 6.44 -1.90 6.91
N ALA A 197 6.83 -3.17 6.73
CA ALA A 197 6.03 -4.17 6.03
C ALA A 197 4.66 -4.36 6.71
N LEU A 198 4.62 -4.42 8.03
CA LEU A 198 3.37 -4.52 8.80
C LEU A 198 2.44 -3.32 8.59
N ARG A 199 2.98 -2.08 8.57
CA ARG A 199 2.19 -0.88 8.23
C ARG A 199 1.62 -0.97 6.82
N ALA A 200 2.41 -1.48 5.87
CA ALA A 200 1.97 -1.68 4.50
C ALA A 200 0.82 -2.69 4.39
N ILE A 201 0.92 -3.82 5.12
CA ILE A 201 -0.13 -4.85 5.20
C ILE A 201 -1.40 -4.29 5.84
N ALA A 202 -1.27 -3.47 6.87
CA ALA A 202 -2.40 -2.79 7.52
C ALA A 202 -3.05 -1.70 6.64
N GLY A 203 -2.40 -1.28 5.55
CA GLY A 203 -2.85 -0.20 4.67
C GLY A 203 -2.56 1.20 5.20
N ASP A 204 -1.62 1.31 6.14
CA ASP A 204 -1.19 2.56 6.79
C ASP A 204 0.02 3.22 6.10
N SER A 205 0.36 2.79 4.88
CA SER A 205 1.42 3.43 4.08
C SER A 205 1.06 4.87 3.70
N ARG A 206 2.08 5.72 3.66
CA ARG A 206 2.01 7.08 3.11
C ARG A 206 1.88 7.02 1.60
N LYS A 207 1.25 8.05 1.03
CA LYS A 207 0.83 8.09 -0.38
C LYS A 207 1.18 9.39 -1.08
N LEU A 208 1.54 10.44 -0.33
CA LEU A 208 1.80 11.78 -0.84
C LEU A 208 3.06 12.34 -0.19
N ILE A 209 3.99 12.83 -1.02
CA ILE A 209 5.13 13.66 -0.61
C ILE A 209 4.80 15.09 -1.00
N LEU A 210 4.73 15.98 -0.01
CA LEU A 210 4.63 17.42 -0.19
C LEU A 210 6.03 18.03 -0.03
N LEU A 211 6.42 18.81 -1.03
CA LEU A 211 7.78 19.34 -1.17
C LEU A 211 7.73 20.86 -1.08
N ASP A 212 8.65 21.43 -0.34
CA ASP A 212 9.08 22.81 -0.56
C ASP A 212 9.88 22.94 -1.87
N LEU A 213 10.13 24.17 -2.33
CA LEU A 213 10.88 24.43 -3.56
C LEU A 213 12.31 24.92 -3.30
N ASP A 214 12.45 26.15 -2.83
CA ASP A 214 13.74 26.79 -2.62
C ASP A 214 14.54 26.01 -1.57
N ASP A 215 15.83 25.80 -1.86
CA ASP A 215 16.75 25.02 -1.02
C ASP A 215 16.30 23.57 -0.70
N THR A 216 15.27 23.10 -1.41
CA THR A 216 14.69 21.75 -1.30
C THR A 216 14.78 20.99 -2.63
N LEU A 217 14.24 21.53 -3.71
CA LEU A 217 14.33 20.94 -5.06
C LEU A 217 15.46 21.52 -5.91
N TRP A 218 15.92 22.71 -5.58
CA TRP A 218 17.09 23.39 -6.15
C TRP A 218 17.75 24.24 -5.05
N GLY A 219 18.95 24.73 -5.28
CA GLY A 219 19.62 25.64 -4.34
C GLY A 219 19.37 27.11 -4.68
N GLY A 220 19.16 27.92 -3.65
CA GLY A 220 18.90 29.35 -3.77
C GLY A 220 17.41 29.72 -3.88
N ILE A 221 17.13 31.00 -3.67
CA ILE A 221 15.78 31.58 -3.65
C ILE A 221 15.43 32.06 -5.05
N VAL A 222 14.53 31.35 -5.75
CA VAL A 222 14.22 31.62 -7.17
C VAL A 222 13.72 33.05 -7.41
N GLY A 223 13.02 33.64 -6.45
CA GLY A 223 12.53 35.02 -6.53
C GLY A 223 13.63 36.08 -6.52
N ASP A 224 14.81 35.75 -5.96
CA ASP A 224 15.93 36.68 -5.81
C ASP A 224 16.93 36.53 -6.95
N VAL A 225 17.25 35.28 -7.33
CA VAL A 225 18.31 34.99 -8.32
C VAL A 225 17.78 34.78 -9.73
N GLY A 226 16.47 34.57 -9.90
CA GLY A 226 15.87 34.16 -11.17
C GLY A 226 16.08 32.67 -11.46
N TRP A 227 15.19 32.09 -12.28
CA TRP A 227 15.23 30.66 -12.55
C TRP A 227 16.50 30.24 -13.30
N GLU A 228 17.16 31.11 -14.06
CA GLU A 228 18.39 30.78 -14.79
C GLU A 228 19.59 30.53 -13.86
N ASN A 229 19.53 31.01 -12.62
CA ASN A 229 20.67 31.03 -11.69
C ASN A 229 20.45 30.16 -10.44
N VAL A 230 19.35 29.43 -10.32
CA VAL A 230 19.19 28.45 -9.23
C VAL A 230 20.20 27.30 -9.40
N VAL A 231 20.67 26.76 -8.29
CA VAL A 231 21.65 25.68 -8.29
C VAL A 231 20.95 24.35 -8.54
N LEU A 232 21.04 23.84 -9.77
CA LEU A 232 20.44 22.57 -10.16
C LEU A 232 21.18 21.92 -11.34
N GLY A 233 21.64 20.67 -11.15
CA GLY A 233 22.41 19.90 -12.14
C GLY A 233 23.76 20.54 -12.51
N GLY A 234 24.19 20.28 -13.75
CA GLY A 234 25.43 20.84 -14.30
C GLY A 234 26.71 20.25 -13.72
N HIS A 235 27.77 21.06 -13.64
CA HIS A 235 29.10 20.68 -13.12
C HIS A 235 29.30 21.02 -11.63
N ASP A 236 28.25 21.45 -10.93
CA ASP A 236 28.27 21.72 -9.50
C ASP A 236 27.80 20.49 -8.73
N HIS A 237 28.60 20.03 -7.76
CA HIS A 237 28.29 18.86 -6.96
C HIS A 237 27.02 19.03 -6.12
N ILE A 238 26.67 20.26 -5.71
CA ILE A 238 25.40 20.54 -5.02
C ILE A 238 24.22 20.50 -5.99
N GLY A 239 24.38 21.11 -7.18
CA GLY A 239 23.39 21.01 -8.25
C GLY A 239 23.10 19.57 -8.65
N GLU A 240 24.13 18.74 -8.83
CA GLU A 240 24.00 17.30 -9.10
C GLU A 240 23.24 16.58 -7.99
N ALA A 241 23.47 16.92 -6.72
CA ALA A 241 22.76 16.33 -5.59
C ALA A 241 21.25 16.64 -5.60
N TYR A 242 20.85 17.89 -5.89
CA TYR A 242 19.42 18.23 -6.05
C TYR A 242 18.79 17.48 -7.23
N ARG A 243 19.50 17.38 -8.35
CA ARG A 243 19.04 16.62 -9.52
C ARG A 243 18.86 15.13 -9.21
N ASP A 244 19.79 14.53 -8.47
CA ASP A 244 19.67 13.14 -8.02
C ASP A 244 18.54 12.93 -7.01
N PHE A 245 18.30 13.91 -6.12
CA PHE A 245 17.12 13.89 -5.25
C PHE A 245 15.82 13.90 -6.06
N GLN A 246 15.71 14.77 -7.09
CA GLN A 246 14.54 14.81 -7.98
C GLN A 246 14.35 13.49 -8.76
N LEU A 247 15.42 12.85 -9.23
CA LEU A 247 15.35 11.51 -9.83
C LEU A 247 14.80 10.47 -8.84
N GLY A 248 15.15 10.60 -7.56
CA GLY A 248 14.60 9.78 -6.48
C GLY A 248 13.10 9.99 -6.32
N LEU A 249 12.65 11.24 -6.23
CA LEU A 249 11.23 11.59 -6.16
C LEU A 249 10.46 11.07 -7.37
N LYS A 250 11.02 11.20 -8.58
CA LYS A 250 10.42 10.67 -9.81
C LYS A 250 10.29 9.16 -9.80
N ALA A 251 11.28 8.45 -9.24
CA ALA A 251 11.19 6.99 -9.05
C ALA A 251 10.09 6.59 -8.05
N PHE A 252 9.83 7.41 -7.02
CA PHE A 252 8.69 7.22 -6.12
C PHE A 252 7.36 7.49 -6.84
N ALA A 253 7.29 8.55 -7.66
CA ALA A 253 6.12 8.85 -8.49
C ALA A 253 5.77 7.70 -9.44
N ALA A 254 6.77 7.11 -10.10
CA ALA A 254 6.58 5.95 -10.97
C ALA A 254 6.03 4.69 -10.25
N ARG A 255 6.14 4.63 -8.91
CA ARG A 255 5.59 3.57 -8.06
C ARG A 255 4.20 3.92 -7.49
N GLY A 256 3.65 5.07 -7.85
CA GLY A 256 2.33 5.53 -7.42
C GLY A 256 2.28 6.36 -6.16
N ILE A 257 3.42 6.91 -5.72
CA ILE A 257 3.47 7.92 -4.67
C ILE A 257 3.23 9.28 -5.31
N LEU A 258 2.21 10.00 -4.83
CA LEU A 258 1.90 11.32 -5.36
C LEU A 258 2.95 12.33 -4.88
N LEU A 259 3.25 13.30 -5.74
CA LEU A 259 4.04 14.47 -5.39
C LEU A 259 3.13 15.70 -5.39
N GLY A 260 3.36 16.62 -4.47
CA GLY A 260 2.74 17.94 -4.48
C GLY A 260 3.70 18.99 -3.95
N ILE A 261 3.39 20.26 -4.20
CA ILE A 261 4.24 21.38 -3.78
C ILE A 261 3.52 22.19 -2.70
N VAL A 262 4.21 22.51 -1.61
CA VAL A 262 3.79 23.49 -0.62
C VAL A 262 4.97 24.42 -0.34
N SER A 263 4.97 25.58 -0.99
CA SER A 263 6.11 26.49 -1.00
C SER A 263 5.70 27.95 -0.83
N LYS A 264 6.61 28.75 -0.28
CA LYS A 264 6.45 30.20 -0.12
C LYS A 264 7.16 30.95 -1.25
N ASN A 265 6.50 31.05 -2.39
CA ASN A 265 6.98 31.80 -3.55
C ASN A 265 5.84 32.55 -4.23
N GLU A 266 6.20 33.37 -5.21
CA GLU A 266 5.28 33.80 -6.26
C GLU A 266 5.06 32.61 -7.22
N GLU A 267 3.79 32.30 -7.51
CA GLU A 267 3.40 31.08 -8.23
C GLU A 267 3.94 31.05 -9.66
N THR A 268 3.85 32.16 -10.39
CA THR A 268 4.28 32.22 -11.79
C THR A 268 5.79 32.03 -11.92
N VAL A 269 6.58 32.64 -11.04
CA VAL A 269 8.05 32.53 -11.01
C VAL A 269 8.48 31.10 -10.69
N ALA A 270 7.87 30.47 -9.68
CA ALA A 270 8.20 29.11 -9.29
C ALA A 270 7.84 28.09 -10.38
N LEU A 271 6.67 28.22 -11.00
CA LEU A 271 6.27 27.35 -12.11
C LEU A 271 7.12 27.57 -13.36
N GLU A 272 7.53 28.82 -13.64
CA GLU A 272 8.46 29.12 -14.73
C GLU A 272 9.79 28.38 -14.57
N ALA A 273 10.33 28.32 -13.35
CA ALA A 273 11.56 27.56 -13.07
C ALA A 273 11.37 26.06 -13.32
N ILE A 274 10.26 25.48 -12.86
CA ILE A 274 9.94 24.05 -13.08
C ILE A 274 9.80 23.72 -14.58
N GLU A 275 9.23 24.65 -15.36
CA GLU A 275 8.97 24.47 -16.79
C GLU A 275 10.20 24.71 -17.67
N LYS A 276 11.01 25.73 -17.35
CA LYS A 276 12.09 26.21 -18.24
C LYS A 276 13.48 25.71 -17.87
N HIS A 277 13.76 25.40 -16.60
CA HIS A 277 15.12 25.04 -16.19
C HIS A 277 15.55 23.71 -16.84
N PRO A 278 16.65 23.66 -17.61
CA PRO A 278 17.02 22.49 -18.42
C PRO A 278 17.35 21.25 -17.56
N GLU A 279 17.99 21.45 -16.41
CA GLU A 279 18.36 20.38 -15.48
C GLU A 279 17.23 19.95 -14.52
N MET A 280 16.08 20.62 -14.58
CA MET A 280 14.94 20.20 -13.80
C MET A 280 14.51 18.80 -14.27
N VAL A 281 14.26 17.87 -13.35
CA VAL A 281 13.83 16.50 -13.67
C VAL A 281 12.34 16.33 -13.48
N LEU A 282 11.81 16.92 -12.40
CA LEU A 282 10.37 16.98 -12.16
C LEU A 282 9.76 18.06 -13.04
N ARG A 283 8.63 17.74 -13.66
CA ARG A 283 7.83 18.66 -14.45
C ARG A 283 6.48 18.87 -13.79
N ARG A 284 5.72 19.85 -14.26
CA ARG A 284 4.41 20.19 -13.72
C ARG A 284 3.47 18.99 -13.68
N GLU A 285 3.55 18.11 -14.68
CA GLU A 285 2.82 16.85 -14.78
C GLU A 285 3.18 15.80 -13.74
N ASP A 286 4.35 15.88 -13.10
CA ASP A 286 4.76 14.96 -12.04
C ASP A 286 4.04 15.28 -10.71
N PHE A 287 3.39 16.45 -10.58
CA PHE A 287 2.73 16.90 -9.36
C PHE A 287 1.19 16.79 -9.46
N ALA A 288 0.58 16.20 -8.43
CA ALA A 288 -0.87 16.06 -8.30
C ALA A 288 -1.58 17.38 -7.96
N GLY A 289 -0.84 18.36 -7.43
CA GLY A 289 -1.30 19.70 -7.14
C GLY A 289 -0.27 20.48 -6.33
N TRP A 290 -0.49 21.79 -6.19
CA TRP A 290 0.42 22.68 -5.47
C TRP A 290 -0.30 23.79 -4.72
N ARG A 291 0.39 24.35 -3.73
CA ARG A 291 0.11 25.60 -3.05
C ARG A 291 1.40 26.40 -2.99
N ILE A 292 1.51 27.35 -3.91
CA ILE A 292 2.67 28.24 -4.01
C ILE A 292 2.16 29.65 -3.70
N ASN A 293 2.31 30.07 -2.45
CA ASN A 293 1.86 31.37 -1.96
C ASN A 293 2.48 31.68 -0.60
N TRP A 294 2.27 32.89 -0.08
CA TRP A 294 2.86 33.35 1.18
C TRP A 294 2.09 32.96 2.46
N ARG A 295 1.09 32.07 2.37
CA ARG A 295 0.33 31.61 3.55
C ARG A 295 1.12 30.59 4.37
N ASP A 296 0.61 30.30 5.56
CA ASP A 296 1.15 29.25 6.43
C ASP A 296 1.11 27.88 5.73
N LYS A 297 2.22 27.14 5.76
CA LYS A 297 2.35 25.86 5.04
C LYS A 297 1.41 24.80 5.62
N ALA A 298 1.09 24.81 6.91
CA ALA A 298 0.16 23.84 7.49
C ALA A 298 -1.26 24.03 6.95
N GLU A 299 -1.73 25.28 6.80
CA GLU A 299 -3.01 25.56 6.14
C GLU A 299 -3.04 25.07 4.68
N ASN A 300 -1.97 25.37 3.94
CA ASN A 300 -1.81 24.94 2.55
C ASN A 300 -1.82 23.40 2.42
N ILE A 301 -1.16 22.68 3.34
CA ILE A 301 -1.19 21.21 3.40
C ILE A 301 -2.62 20.71 3.60
N VAL A 302 -3.36 21.25 4.57
CA VAL A 302 -4.75 20.82 4.84
C VAL A 302 -5.63 21.04 3.61
N GLU A 303 -5.52 22.19 2.95
CA GLU A 303 -6.28 22.49 1.75
C GLU A 303 -5.96 21.54 0.60
N LEU A 304 -4.67 21.32 0.32
CA LEU A 304 -4.22 20.47 -0.78
C LEU A 304 -4.58 19.00 -0.52
N VAL A 305 -4.40 18.51 0.70
CA VAL A 305 -4.73 17.13 1.07
C VAL A 305 -6.24 16.88 0.97
N LYS A 306 -7.06 17.84 1.42
CA LYS A 306 -8.51 17.80 1.24
C LYS A 306 -8.90 17.85 -0.23
N GLU A 307 -8.23 18.68 -1.03
CA GLU A 307 -8.42 18.72 -2.47
C GLU A 307 -8.16 17.33 -3.10
N LEU A 308 -7.08 16.67 -2.69
CA LEU A 308 -6.71 15.33 -3.15
C LEU A 308 -7.54 14.20 -2.50
N ASN A 309 -8.53 14.51 -1.66
CA ASN A 309 -9.34 13.52 -0.95
C ASN A 309 -8.49 12.46 -0.20
N LEU A 310 -7.39 12.91 0.38
CA LEU A 310 -6.48 12.11 1.19
C LEU A 310 -6.63 12.46 2.66
N GLY A 311 -6.14 11.59 3.53
CA GLY A 311 -6.01 11.90 4.96
C GLY A 311 -4.61 12.41 5.28
N LEU A 312 -4.47 13.30 6.27
CA LEU A 312 -3.19 13.86 6.71
C LEU A 312 -2.17 12.77 7.11
N GLN A 313 -2.65 11.66 7.67
CA GLN A 313 -1.84 10.48 8.01
C GLN A 313 -1.18 9.81 6.80
N SER A 314 -1.54 10.17 5.57
CA SER A 314 -0.93 9.65 4.34
C SER A 314 0.16 10.55 3.76
N VAL A 315 0.47 11.67 4.43
CA VAL A 315 1.34 12.73 3.91
C VAL A 315 2.71 12.68 4.55
N VAL A 316 3.74 12.89 3.74
CA VAL A 316 5.09 13.24 4.19
C VAL A 316 5.37 14.66 3.71
N PHE A 317 5.88 15.53 4.59
CA PHE A 317 6.26 16.90 4.23
C PHE A 317 7.77 17.08 4.36
N ILE A 318 8.43 17.45 3.25
CA ILE A 318 9.87 17.64 3.16
C ILE A 318 10.14 19.11 2.88
N ASP A 319 10.95 19.72 3.74
CA ASP A 319 11.28 21.14 3.73
C ASP A 319 12.67 21.30 4.38
N ASP A 320 13.54 22.09 3.76
CA ASP A 320 14.89 22.30 4.27
C ASP A 320 14.91 23.18 5.54
N ASN A 321 13.89 24.02 5.72
CA ASN A 321 13.79 24.98 6.81
C ASN A 321 13.26 24.31 8.09
N PRO A 322 14.08 24.24 9.17
CA PRO A 322 13.66 23.60 10.43
C PRO A 322 12.46 24.30 11.09
N MET A 323 12.27 25.60 10.87
CA MET A 323 11.14 26.35 11.44
C MET A 323 9.82 25.95 10.77
N GLU A 324 9.79 25.81 9.44
CA GLU A 324 8.60 25.34 8.71
C GLU A 324 8.29 23.89 9.08
N ARG A 325 9.31 23.03 9.19
CA ARG A 325 9.15 21.65 9.68
C ARG A 325 8.53 21.60 11.08
N ALA A 326 9.06 22.39 12.03
CA ALA A 326 8.55 22.44 13.39
C ALA A 326 7.11 22.94 13.44
N ARG A 327 6.80 24.00 12.67
CA ARG A 327 5.46 24.59 12.58
C ARG A 327 4.43 23.59 12.04
N VAL A 328 4.74 22.86 10.97
CA VAL A 328 3.86 21.83 10.40
C VAL A 328 3.67 20.67 11.38
N ARG A 329 4.75 20.22 12.04
CA ARG A 329 4.69 19.13 13.02
C ARG A 329 3.81 19.45 14.22
N GLU A 330 3.86 20.68 14.71
CA GLU A 330 3.01 21.16 15.81
C GLU A 330 1.54 21.26 15.38
N ALA A 331 1.29 21.85 14.21
CA ALA A 331 -0.07 22.06 13.72
C ALA A 331 -0.77 20.77 13.25
N LEU A 332 -0.03 19.84 12.66
CA LEU A 332 -0.55 18.64 11.99
C LEU A 332 0.21 17.37 12.45
N PRO A 333 -0.02 16.87 13.67
CA PRO A 333 0.69 15.71 14.21
C PRO A 333 0.58 14.42 13.37
N GLU A 334 -0.44 14.31 12.52
CA GLU A 334 -0.64 13.16 11.62
C GLU A 334 0.31 13.19 10.41
N VAL A 335 0.78 14.36 9.99
CA VAL A 335 1.72 14.52 8.88
C VAL A 335 3.11 14.07 9.34
N LEU A 336 3.75 13.20 8.56
CA LEU A 336 5.12 12.80 8.84
C LEU A 336 6.05 13.90 8.36
N VAL A 337 6.71 14.57 9.29
CA VAL A 337 7.72 15.59 9.01
C VAL A 337 9.08 15.03 9.44
N PRO A 338 9.82 14.36 8.53
CA PRO A 338 11.14 13.84 8.86
C PRO A 338 12.10 14.99 9.19
N GLU A 339 13.08 14.73 10.05
CA GLU A 339 14.25 15.60 10.05
C GLU A 339 14.99 15.45 8.73
N TRP A 340 15.36 16.59 8.15
CA TRP A 340 15.98 16.63 6.84
C TRP A 340 17.44 17.06 6.98
N PRO A 341 18.39 16.38 6.31
CA PRO A 341 19.81 16.70 6.46
C PRO A 341 20.11 18.12 5.97
N THR A 342 21.09 18.78 6.57
CA THR A 342 21.58 20.08 6.07
C THR A 342 22.49 19.90 4.85
N ASP A 343 23.20 18.77 4.80
CA ASP A 343 24.03 18.40 3.66
C ASP A 343 23.17 17.88 2.50
N ARG A 344 23.11 18.67 1.43
CA ARG A 344 22.29 18.39 0.24
C ARG A 344 22.69 17.09 -0.47
N THR A 345 23.95 16.66 -0.35
CA THR A 345 24.42 15.40 -0.93
C THR A 345 23.76 14.17 -0.30
N GLN A 346 23.16 14.32 0.88
CA GLN A 346 22.47 13.25 1.59
C GLN A 346 20.97 13.18 1.30
N TYR A 347 20.39 14.13 0.54
CA TYR A 347 18.95 14.19 0.28
C TYR A 347 18.41 12.92 -0.37
N ARG A 348 19.11 12.40 -1.39
CA ARG A 348 18.71 11.14 -2.04
C ARG A 348 18.71 9.98 -1.05
N ARG A 349 19.72 9.91 -0.18
CA ARG A 349 19.82 8.86 0.81
C ARG A 349 18.71 8.97 1.86
N ALA A 350 18.47 10.17 2.37
CA ALA A 350 17.40 10.45 3.33
C ALA A 350 16.02 10.06 2.78
N LEU A 351 15.75 10.34 1.49
CA LEU A 351 14.52 9.90 0.82
C LEU A 351 14.39 8.38 0.78
N LEU A 352 15.47 7.65 0.48
CA LEU A 352 15.47 6.19 0.39
C LEU A 352 15.36 5.51 1.76
N ASP A 353 15.80 6.17 2.84
CA ASP A 353 15.68 5.66 4.20
C ASP A 353 14.28 5.89 4.81
N LEU A 354 13.35 6.57 4.11
CA LEU A 354 11.95 6.70 4.54
C LEU A 354 11.22 5.35 4.48
N ASP A 355 10.90 4.81 5.65
CA ASP A 355 10.29 3.49 5.86
C ASP A 355 8.74 3.51 5.84
N CYS A 356 8.15 4.49 5.16
CA CYS A 356 6.72 4.76 5.25
C CYS A 356 5.96 4.61 3.91
N PHE A 357 6.66 4.24 2.84
CA PHE A 357 6.13 4.08 1.49
C PHE A 357 6.06 2.62 1.01
N ASN A 358 6.33 1.66 1.89
CA ASN A 358 6.25 0.25 1.53
C ASN A 358 4.83 -0.12 1.04
N ALA A 359 4.76 -0.93 -0.01
CA ALA A 359 3.51 -1.40 -0.61
C ALA A 359 3.58 -2.92 -0.77
N VAL A 360 2.49 -3.61 -0.39
CA VAL A 360 2.37 -5.08 -0.53
C VAL A 360 2.28 -5.52 -2.00
N SER A 361 1.81 -4.62 -2.87
CA SER A 361 1.72 -4.84 -4.30
C SER A 361 1.70 -3.48 -5.00
N ILE A 362 2.43 -3.32 -6.10
CA ILE A 362 2.27 -2.18 -7.00
C ILE A 362 1.28 -2.59 -8.08
N GLY A 363 0.03 -2.14 -7.95
CA GLY A 363 -0.98 -2.38 -8.97
C GLY A 363 -0.79 -1.49 -10.20
N VAL A 364 -1.43 -1.85 -11.31
CA VAL A 364 -1.53 -0.98 -12.51
C VAL A 364 -2.12 0.39 -12.14
N GLU A 365 -3.06 0.43 -11.19
CA GLU A 365 -3.65 1.66 -10.65
C GLU A 365 -2.65 2.53 -9.90
N ASP A 366 -1.67 1.94 -9.19
CA ASP A 366 -0.65 2.73 -8.51
C ASP A 366 0.21 3.48 -9.54
N ARG A 367 0.57 2.81 -10.66
CA ARG A 367 1.35 3.44 -11.74
C ARG A 367 0.60 4.58 -12.46
N GLN A 368 -0.73 4.54 -12.48
CA GLN A 368 -1.57 5.56 -13.12
C GLN A 368 -2.12 6.59 -12.13
N ARG A 369 -1.73 6.53 -10.85
CA ARG A 369 -2.35 7.34 -9.80
C ARG A 369 -2.16 8.84 -10.05
N THR A 370 -0.97 9.26 -10.49
CA THR A 370 -0.69 10.66 -10.81
C THR A 370 -1.59 11.18 -11.94
N ASP A 371 -1.73 10.40 -13.03
CA ASP A 371 -2.61 10.75 -14.16
C ASP A 371 -4.07 10.87 -13.74
N MET A 372 -4.54 9.97 -12.87
CA MET A 372 -5.91 10.00 -12.34
C MET A 372 -6.19 11.28 -11.54
N TYR A 373 -5.23 11.72 -10.72
CA TYR A 373 -5.36 12.93 -9.92
C TYR A 373 -5.30 14.19 -10.79
N ARG A 374 -4.43 14.20 -11.80
CA ARG A 374 -4.40 15.28 -12.79
C ARG A 374 -5.73 15.40 -13.52
N ALA A 375 -6.27 14.29 -14.00
CA ALA A 375 -7.59 14.26 -14.62
C ALA A 375 -8.67 14.81 -13.66
N GLU A 376 -8.58 14.50 -12.36
CA GLU A 376 -9.50 15.05 -11.36
C GLU A 376 -9.35 16.57 -11.17
N THR A 377 -8.13 17.10 -11.20
CA THR A 377 -7.89 18.55 -11.16
C THR A 377 -8.46 19.24 -12.41
N GLU A 378 -8.27 18.67 -13.59
CA GLU A 378 -8.87 19.16 -14.84
C GLU A 378 -10.41 19.10 -14.81
N ARG A 379 -11.00 18.00 -14.30
CA ARG A 379 -12.46 17.87 -14.07
C ARG A 379 -13.01 18.98 -13.17
N ARG A 380 -12.26 19.38 -12.15
CA ARG A 380 -12.63 20.46 -11.22
C ARG A 380 -12.47 21.84 -11.82
N GLY A 381 -11.49 22.05 -12.69
CA GLY A 381 -11.37 23.27 -13.49
C GLY A 381 -12.67 23.54 -14.27
N VAL A 382 -13.17 22.52 -14.96
CA VAL A 382 -14.43 22.58 -15.71
C VAL A 382 -15.64 22.80 -14.80
N ARG A 383 -15.63 22.26 -13.57
CA ARG A 383 -16.69 22.54 -12.58
C ARG A 383 -16.80 24.03 -12.25
N LYS A 384 -15.69 24.78 -12.23
CA LYS A 384 -15.70 26.22 -11.95
C LYS A 384 -16.29 27.04 -13.11
N GLU A 385 -16.29 26.51 -14.32
CA GLU A 385 -16.79 27.17 -15.53
C GLU A 385 -18.29 26.92 -15.78
N VAL A 386 -18.88 25.89 -15.16
CA VAL A 386 -20.27 25.48 -15.39
C VAL A 386 -21.16 25.89 -14.21
N GLY A 387 -22.28 26.56 -14.50
CA GLY A 387 -23.16 27.18 -13.49
C GLY A 387 -24.04 26.22 -12.68
N SER A 388 -24.22 24.97 -13.11
CA SER A 388 -25.03 23.97 -12.40
C SER A 388 -24.32 22.60 -12.30
N PHE A 389 -24.63 21.83 -11.25
CA PHE A 389 -24.07 20.50 -11.04
C PHE A 389 -24.51 19.49 -12.12
N GLU A 390 -25.73 19.63 -12.63
CA GLU A 390 -26.26 18.73 -13.66
C GLU A 390 -25.60 18.97 -15.02
N ASP A 391 -25.34 20.23 -15.37
CA ASP A 391 -24.61 20.57 -16.59
C ASP A 391 -23.16 20.11 -16.51
N TRP A 392 -22.55 20.13 -15.32
CA TRP A 392 -21.22 19.59 -15.08
C TRP A 392 -21.17 18.07 -15.30
N LEU A 393 -22.14 17.29 -14.78
CA LEU A 393 -22.21 15.84 -15.00
C LEU A 393 -22.43 15.49 -16.48
N LYS A 394 -23.30 16.21 -17.19
CA LYS A 394 -23.49 16.04 -18.63
C LYS A 394 -22.20 16.32 -19.40
N THR A 395 -21.46 17.36 -19.01
CA THR A 395 -20.18 17.73 -19.62
C THR A 395 -19.08 16.69 -19.36
N LEU A 396 -19.09 16.04 -18.20
CA LEU A 396 -18.19 14.93 -17.85
C LEU A 396 -18.41 13.69 -18.72
N GLY A 397 -19.67 13.40 -19.09
CA GLY A 397 -20.03 12.21 -19.85
C GLY A 397 -19.76 10.92 -19.06
N VAL A 398 -20.25 10.85 -17.82
CA VAL A 398 -20.02 9.70 -16.92
C VAL A 398 -20.71 8.46 -17.49
N ARG A 399 -19.95 7.37 -17.67
CA ARG A 399 -20.42 6.07 -18.13
C ARG A 399 -20.18 5.02 -17.06
N VAL A 400 -21.24 4.35 -16.62
CA VAL A 400 -21.23 3.26 -15.64
C VAL A 400 -21.54 1.95 -16.36
N THR A 401 -20.59 1.01 -16.35
CA THR A 401 -20.79 -0.35 -16.89
C THR A 401 -20.97 -1.32 -15.72
N VAL A 402 -22.10 -2.01 -15.71
CA VAL A 402 -22.45 -3.03 -14.72
C VAL A 402 -22.05 -4.40 -15.28
N GLY A 403 -21.29 -5.16 -14.49
CA GLY A 403 -20.90 -6.52 -14.80
C GLY A 403 -21.00 -7.46 -13.61
N HIS A 404 -20.62 -8.71 -13.82
CA HIS A 404 -20.65 -9.76 -12.81
C HIS A 404 -19.28 -10.06 -12.21
N LEU A 405 -19.29 -10.67 -11.03
CA LEU A 405 -18.10 -11.28 -10.46
C LEU A 405 -17.53 -12.33 -11.44
N SER A 406 -16.22 -12.28 -11.68
CA SER A 406 -15.50 -13.25 -12.51
C SER A 406 -14.10 -13.48 -11.95
N ARG A 407 -13.45 -14.56 -12.40
CA ARG A 407 -12.06 -14.84 -12.00
C ARG A 407 -11.10 -13.70 -12.36
N ALA A 408 -11.37 -12.98 -13.46
CA ALA A 408 -10.53 -11.88 -13.92
C ALA A 408 -10.62 -10.63 -13.03
N ASN A 409 -11.76 -10.39 -12.36
CA ASN A 409 -11.95 -9.21 -11.51
C ASN A 409 -11.87 -9.50 -10.00
N LEU A 410 -11.76 -10.78 -9.60
CA LEU A 410 -11.79 -11.23 -8.21
C LEU A 410 -10.76 -10.53 -7.31
N ALA A 411 -9.49 -10.47 -7.74
CA ALA A 411 -8.43 -9.81 -6.96
C ALA A 411 -8.74 -8.31 -6.72
N ARG A 412 -9.34 -7.64 -7.71
CA ARG A 412 -9.73 -6.24 -7.57
C ARG A 412 -10.94 -6.07 -6.66
N VAL A 413 -11.92 -6.98 -6.74
CA VAL A 413 -13.09 -6.99 -5.86
C VAL A 413 -12.65 -7.16 -4.41
N GLU A 414 -11.80 -8.14 -4.12
CA GLU A 414 -11.21 -8.36 -2.79
C GLU A 414 -10.51 -7.09 -2.28
N GLN A 415 -9.63 -6.51 -3.11
CA GLN A 415 -8.93 -5.28 -2.75
C GLN A 415 -9.91 -4.14 -2.42
N LEU A 416 -10.93 -3.92 -3.25
CA LEU A 416 -11.88 -2.82 -3.09
C LEU A 416 -12.75 -3.01 -1.85
N LEU A 417 -13.24 -4.23 -1.61
CA LEU A 417 -14.05 -4.60 -0.46
C LEU A 417 -13.24 -4.47 0.85
N ASN A 418 -11.95 -4.79 0.83
CA ASN A 418 -11.09 -4.76 2.02
C ASN A 418 -10.41 -3.41 2.30
N LYS A 419 -10.18 -2.57 1.27
CA LYS A 419 -9.49 -1.28 1.43
C LYS A 419 -10.43 -0.07 1.50
N THR A 420 -11.69 -0.21 1.11
CA THR A 420 -12.65 0.91 1.13
C THR A 420 -13.36 1.02 2.48
N ASN A 421 -13.27 2.21 3.07
CA ASN A 421 -13.82 2.51 4.40
C ASN A 421 -14.83 3.66 4.44
N GLN A 422 -14.78 4.61 3.50
CA GLN A 422 -15.63 5.81 3.55
C GLN A 422 -17.02 5.55 2.97
N MET A 423 -17.08 5.06 1.73
CA MET A 423 -18.30 4.67 1.03
C MET A 423 -18.46 3.15 1.11
N ASN A 424 -18.70 2.65 2.33
CA ASN A 424 -18.91 1.23 2.59
C ASN A 424 -20.03 1.04 3.62
N LEU A 425 -21.11 0.35 3.22
CA LEU A 425 -22.32 0.18 4.04
C LEU A 425 -22.06 -0.59 5.34
N ARG A 426 -21.24 -1.66 5.29
CA ARG A 426 -21.04 -2.57 6.43
C ARG A 426 -19.59 -2.85 6.78
N THR A 427 -18.65 -2.51 5.90
CA THR A 427 -17.22 -2.75 6.10
C THR A 427 -16.85 -4.23 6.26
N ARG A 428 -17.66 -5.12 5.66
CA ARG A 428 -17.37 -6.56 5.60
C ARG A 428 -16.02 -6.78 4.94
N ARG A 429 -15.26 -7.74 5.45
CA ARG A 429 -13.98 -8.17 4.89
C ARG A 429 -14.10 -9.59 4.41
N MET A 430 -13.62 -9.85 3.21
CA MET A 430 -13.68 -11.17 2.60
C MET A 430 -12.39 -11.46 1.85
N THR A 431 -11.97 -12.72 1.84
CA THR A 431 -10.89 -13.21 1.00
C THR A 431 -11.35 -13.50 -0.42
N ALA A 432 -10.41 -13.63 -1.35
CA ALA A 432 -10.68 -14.11 -2.72
C ALA A 432 -11.42 -15.46 -2.76
N GLU A 433 -11.30 -16.31 -1.74
CA GLU A 433 -12.01 -17.58 -1.66
C GLU A 433 -13.44 -17.43 -1.12
N GLU A 434 -13.64 -16.54 -0.15
CA GLU A 434 -14.95 -16.31 0.46
C GLU A 434 -15.93 -15.63 -0.51
N ILE A 435 -15.43 -14.74 -1.39
CA ILE A 435 -16.28 -13.93 -2.28
C ILE A 435 -17.10 -14.81 -3.26
N PRO A 436 -16.49 -15.73 -4.05
CA PRO A 436 -17.24 -16.62 -4.93
C PRO A 436 -18.15 -17.57 -4.15
N ASN A 437 -17.70 -18.08 -3.00
CA ASN A 437 -18.49 -18.96 -2.15
C ASN A 437 -19.77 -18.27 -1.68
N TRP A 438 -19.68 -17.02 -1.21
CA TRP A 438 -20.86 -16.24 -0.84
C TRP A 438 -21.78 -15.99 -2.04
N ALA A 439 -21.21 -15.61 -3.19
CA ALA A 439 -21.94 -15.29 -4.42
C ALA A 439 -22.69 -16.49 -5.02
N SER A 440 -22.24 -17.72 -4.74
CA SER A 440 -22.89 -18.96 -5.18
C SER A 440 -24.18 -19.32 -4.42
N GLY A 441 -24.49 -18.61 -3.33
CA GLY A 441 -25.67 -18.87 -2.51
C GLY A 441 -26.99 -18.59 -3.27
N PRO A 442 -28.08 -19.32 -2.95
CA PRO A 442 -29.37 -19.11 -3.57
C PRO A 442 -29.90 -17.69 -3.29
N GLY A 443 -30.47 -17.04 -4.31
CA GLY A 443 -31.02 -15.69 -4.17
C GLY A 443 -29.96 -14.59 -3.97
N ARG A 444 -28.68 -14.87 -4.21
CA ARG A 444 -27.61 -13.87 -4.14
C ARG A 444 -27.13 -13.44 -5.52
N VAL A 445 -26.76 -12.17 -5.64
CA VAL A 445 -26.08 -11.63 -6.82
C VAL A 445 -24.96 -10.70 -6.40
N PHE A 446 -23.84 -10.77 -7.12
CA PHE A 446 -22.67 -9.94 -6.90
C PHE A 446 -22.36 -9.17 -8.18
N LEU A 447 -22.55 -7.86 -8.13
CA LEU A 447 -22.36 -6.93 -9.24
C LEU A 447 -21.13 -6.07 -9.02
N VAL A 448 -20.43 -5.80 -10.11
CA VAL A 448 -19.27 -4.90 -10.14
C VAL A 448 -19.56 -3.74 -11.08
N PHE A 449 -19.02 -2.57 -10.74
CA PHE A 449 -19.25 -1.33 -11.47
C PHE A 449 -17.93 -0.77 -11.97
N THR A 450 -17.81 -0.65 -13.28
CA THR A 450 -16.70 0.04 -13.95
C THR A 450 -17.17 1.41 -14.38
N VAL A 451 -16.38 2.45 -14.09
CA VAL A 451 -16.77 3.85 -14.36
C VAL A 451 -15.73 4.53 -15.23
N SER A 452 -16.17 5.21 -16.28
CA SER A 452 -15.33 6.04 -17.13
C SER A 452 -15.98 7.40 -17.37
N ASP A 453 -15.18 8.40 -17.72
CA ASP A 453 -15.64 9.72 -18.16
C ASP A 453 -14.76 10.21 -19.33
N ARG A 454 -14.98 11.43 -19.83
CA ARG A 454 -14.20 11.98 -20.96
C ARG A 454 -12.72 12.18 -20.67
N PHE A 455 -12.32 12.25 -19.40
CA PHE A 455 -10.94 12.49 -18.97
C PHE A 455 -10.21 11.19 -18.62
N GLY A 456 -10.91 10.05 -18.54
CA GLY A 456 -10.27 8.75 -18.37
C GLY A 456 -11.18 7.65 -17.84
N ASP A 457 -10.64 6.43 -17.84
CA ASP A 457 -11.26 5.26 -17.23
C ASP A 457 -10.86 5.17 -15.75
N SER A 458 -11.85 5.14 -14.84
CA SER A 458 -11.62 4.93 -13.41
C SER A 458 -11.55 3.43 -13.05
N GLY A 459 -11.82 2.54 -13.99
CA GLY A 459 -11.81 1.08 -13.82
C GLY A 459 -12.93 0.58 -12.89
N LEU A 460 -12.76 -0.63 -12.35
CA LEU A 460 -13.71 -1.24 -11.40
C LEU A 460 -13.69 -0.50 -10.06
N THR A 461 -14.67 0.35 -9.84
CA THR A 461 -14.75 1.31 -8.73
C THR A 461 -15.85 1.00 -7.73
N GLY A 462 -16.84 0.17 -8.08
CA GLY A 462 -17.99 -0.13 -7.22
C GLY A 462 -18.31 -1.60 -7.12
N ILE A 463 -18.88 -1.99 -5.98
CA ILE A 463 -19.42 -3.32 -5.68
C ILE A 463 -20.82 -3.14 -5.12
N LEU A 464 -21.76 -3.94 -5.64
CA LEU A 464 -23.09 -4.11 -5.07
C LEU A 464 -23.36 -5.60 -4.93
N SER A 465 -23.62 -6.05 -3.71
CA SER A 465 -24.07 -7.42 -3.47
C SER A 465 -25.47 -7.41 -2.87
N LEU A 466 -26.33 -8.28 -3.38
CA LEU A 466 -27.75 -8.34 -3.04
C LEU A 466 -28.09 -9.76 -2.60
N GLU A 467 -28.93 -9.87 -1.57
CA GLU A 467 -29.43 -11.14 -1.05
C GLU A 467 -30.95 -11.08 -0.89
N GLU A 468 -31.66 -11.99 -1.55
CA GLU A 468 -33.11 -12.12 -1.44
C GLU A 468 -33.49 -12.76 -0.10
N ALA A 469 -34.39 -12.11 0.63
CA ALA A 469 -34.89 -12.58 1.91
C ALA A 469 -36.32 -12.08 2.15
N ASP A 470 -37.22 -12.98 2.58
CA ASP A 470 -38.58 -12.64 3.04
C ASP A 470 -39.39 -11.75 2.07
N GLY A 471 -39.32 -12.02 0.77
CA GLY A 471 -40.02 -11.22 -0.26
C GLY A 471 -39.45 -9.81 -0.45
N SER A 472 -38.23 -9.57 0.03
CA SER A 472 -37.44 -8.34 -0.13
C SER A 472 -36.02 -8.67 -0.60
N VAL A 473 -35.25 -7.65 -0.97
CA VAL A 473 -33.81 -7.80 -1.23
C VAL A 473 -33.01 -6.92 -0.27
N ASN A 474 -31.99 -7.50 0.35
CA ASN A 474 -31.05 -6.83 1.22
C ASN A 474 -29.80 -6.47 0.42
N ILE A 475 -29.40 -5.20 0.48
CA ILE A 475 -28.10 -4.73 0.04
C ILE A 475 -27.09 -5.15 1.11
N THR A 476 -26.28 -6.15 0.78
CA THR A 476 -25.31 -6.74 1.72
C THR A 476 -24.01 -5.94 1.70
N ASP A 477 -23.49 -5.65 0.50
CA ASP A 477 -22.34 -4.78 0.30
C ASP A 477 -22.73 -3.66 -0.66
N PHE A 478 -22.48 -2.42 -0.24
CA PHE A 478 -22.48 -1.24 -1.09
C PHE A 478 -21.15 -0.56 -0.86
N VAL A 479 -20.24 -0.73 -1.82
CA VAL A 479 -18.87 -0.24 -1.73
C VAL A 479 -18.57 0.59 -2.96
N LEU A 480 -18.12 1.82 -2.75
CA LEU A 480 -17.71 2.70 -3.83
C LEU A 480 -16.36 3.33 -3.53
N SER A 481 -15.45 3.29 -4.49
CA SER A 481 -14.17 3.97 -4.37
C SER A 481 -14.39 5.48 -4.32
N CYS A 482 -13.67 6.16 -3.43
CA CYS A 482 -13.73 7.60 -3.23
C CYS A 482 -13.43 8.41 -4.52
N ARG A 483 -12.80 7.80 -5.53
CA ARG A 483 -12.51 8.40 -6.84
C ARG A 483 -13.75 8.72 -7.66
N VAL A 484 -14.84 7.96 -7.53
CA VAL A 484 -16.09 8.18 -8.29
C VAL A 484 -17.22 8.75 -7.44
N MET A 485 -16.95 8.98 -6.16
CA MET A 485 -17.93 9.50 -5.20
C MET A 485 -18.40 10.91 -5.61
N GLY A 486 -19.69 11.18 -5.45
CA GLY A 486 -20.31 12.46 -5.78
C GLY A 486 -20.50 12.69 -7.27
N ARG A 487 -20.38 11.66 -8.10
CA ARG A 487 -20.61 11.72 -9.57
C ARG A 487 -21.92 11.05 -10.00
N ARG A 488 -22.86 10.94 -9.06
CA ARG A 488 -24.12 10.21 -9.18
C ARG A 488 -23.98 8.70 -9.49
N VAL A 489 -22.82 8.11 -9.21
CA VAL A 489 -22.58 6.67 -9.39
C VAL A 489 -23.27 5.88 -8.28
N GLU A 490 -23.33 6.45 -7.08
CA GLU A 490 -24.04 5.92 -5.93
C GLU A 490 -25.53 5.72 -6.25
N GLU A 491 -26.16 6.74 -6.82
CA GLU A 491 -27.55 6.74 -7.26
C GLU A 491 -27.76 5.73 -8.40
N ALA A 492 -26.80 5.58 -9.31
CA ALA A 492 -26.86 4.56 -10.36
C ALA A 492 -26.83 3.13 -9.77
N MET A 493 -26.01 2.89 -8.75
CA MET A 493 -25.96 1.60 -8.06
C MET A 493 -27.28 1.32 -7.33
N VAL A 494 -27.88 2.31 -6.66
CA VAL A 494 -29.19 2.18 -6.00
C VAL A 494 -30.30 1.92 -7.02
N HIS A 495 -30.29 2.65 -8.15
CA HIS A 495 -31.20 2.42 -9.27
C HIS A 495 -31.15 0.96 -9.73
N ILE A 496 -29.94 0.41 -9.93
CA ILE A 496 -29.75 -1.00 -10.31
C ILE A 496 -30.28 -1.97 -9.25
N ALA A 497 -30.10 -1.69 -7.96
CA ALA A 497 -30.64 -2.51 -6.88
C ALA A 497 -32.17 -2.57 -6.89
N VAL A 498 -32.83 -1.41 -7.09
CA VAL A 498 -34.29 -1.30 -7.15
C VAL A 498 -34.85 -1.95 -8.41
N GLU A 499 -34.20 -1.77 -9.56
CA GLU A 499 -34.60 -2.45 -10.80
C GLU A 499 -34.43 -3.97 -10.71
N TYR A 500 -33.37 -4.46 -10.06
CA TYR A 500 -33.22 -5.89 -9.76
C TYR A 500 -34.41 -6.42 -8.96
N ALA A 501 -34.76 -5.74 -7.86
CA ALA A 501 -35.88 -6.13 -7.00
C ALA A 501 -37.22 -6.13 -7.74
N ARG A 502 -37.47 -5.09 -8.57
CA ARG A 502 -38.67 -4.99 -9.41
C ARG A 502 -38.77 -6.13 -10.42
N ARG A 503 -37.68 -6.46 -11.13
CA ARG A 503 -37.63 -7.59 -12.08
C ARG A 503 -37.89 -8.94 -11.40
N ARG A 504 -37.43 -9.10 -10.15
CA ARG A 504 -37.69 -10.29 -9.32
C ARG A 504 -39.05 -10.26 -8.61
N LYS A 505 -39.86 -9.22 -8.80
CA LYS A 505 -41.18 -9.03 -8.15
C LYS A 505 -41.10 -9.05 -6.61
N LEU A 506 -39.99 -8.57 -6.06
CA LEU A 506 -39.81 -8.38 -4.62
C LEU A 506 -40.44 -7.06 -4.20
N SER A 507 -40.93 -6.98 -2.97
CA SER A 507 -41.73 -5.85 -2.47
C SER A 507 -40.88 -4.67 -1.98
N HIS A 508 -39.67 -4.93 -1.48
CA HIS A 508 -38.82 -3.92 -0.85
C HIS A 508 -37.34 -4.15 -1.15
N VAL A 509 -36.58 -3.05 -1.18
CA VAL A 509 -35.12 -3.03 -1.06
C VAL A 509 -34.75 -2.52 0.33
N ARG A 510 -33.81 -3.19 1.00
CA ARG A 510 -33.34 -2.82 2.34
C ARG A 510 -31.84 -2.62 2.34
N ALA A 511 -31.35 -1.58 3.01
CA ALA A 511 -29.94 -1.36 3.27
C ALA A 511 -29.74 -1.18 4.77
N ASP A 512 -28.94 -2.04 5.38
CA ASP A 512 -28.67 -2.00 6.82
C ASP A 512 -27.23 -1.53 7.05
N PHE A 513 -27.10 -0.28 7.49
CA PHE A 513 -25.85 0.41 7.69
C PHE A 513 -25.19 0.02 9.01
N VAL A 514 -23.90 -0.33 8.98
CA VAL A 514 -23.14 -0.60 10.21
C VAL A 514 -22.14 0.54 10.44
N PRO A 515 -22.34 1.39 11.46
CA PRO A 515 -21.50 2.56 11.69
C PRO A 515 -20.07 2.16 12.08
N THR A 516 -19.10 2.90 11.53
CA THR A 516 -17.68 2.86 11.89
C THR A 516 -17.12 4.27 12.00
N ALA A 517 -15.91 4.40 12.52
CA ALA A 517 -15.23 5.70 12.61
C ALA A 517 -14.99 6.39 11.26
N ARG A 518 -15.04 5.66 10.13
CA ARG A 518 -14.63 6.17 8.81
C ARG A 518 -15.75 6.19 7.76
N ASN A 519 -16.86 5.47 7.95
CA ASN A 519 -17.92 5.32 6.92
C ASN A 519 -19.10 6.32 7.03
N LYS A 520 -18.91 7.42 7.77
CA LYS A 520 -19.88 8.52 7.84
C LYS A 520 -20.35 9.03 6.44
N PRO A 521 -19.47 9.16 5.42
CA PRO A 521 -19.91 9.58 4.09
C PRO A 521 -20.98 8.65 3.48
N CYS A 522 -20.90 7.34 3.70
CA CYS A 522 -21.90 6.39 3.24
C CYS A 522 -23.25 6.61 3.95
N HIS A 523 -23.22 6.85 5.27
CA HIS A 523 -24.43 7.15 6.03
C HIS A 523 -25.13 8.43 5.53
N ASP A 524 -24.34 9.49 5.31
CA ASP A 524 -24.86 10.78 4.81
C ASP A 524 -25.48 10.64 3.41
N PHE A 525 -24.97 9.73 2.58
CA PHE A 525 -25.59 9.37 1.30
C PHE A 525 -26.95 8.69 1.52
N TRP A 526 -27.02 7.65 2.35
CA TRP A 526 -28.29 6.92 2.59
C TRP A 526 -29.39 7.81 3.17
N LEU A 527 -29.04 8.75 4.07
CA LEU A 527 -29.98 9.76 4.57
C LEU A 527 -30.56 10.66 3.47
N LYS A 528 -29.82 10.89 2.39
CA LYS A 528 -30.23 11.74 1.25
C LYS A 528 -30.74 10.93 0.06
N SER A 529 -30.65 9.61 0.12
CA SER A 529 -30.98 8.71 -1.00
C SER A 529 -32.47 8.68 -1.36
N GLY A 530 -33.34 9.14 -0.45
CA GLY A 530 -34.79 9.04 -0.57
C GLY A 530 -35.40 7.77 0.01
N PHE A 531 -34.58 6.83 0.50
CA PHE A 531 -35.06 5.65 1.24
C PHE A 531 -35.72 6.09 2.57
N GLU A 532 -36.79 5.40 2.95
CA GLU A 532 -37.46 5.59 4.22
C GLU A 532 -36.61 4.98 5.34
N GLN A 533 -36.23 5.81 6.30
CA GLN A 533 -35.49 5.38 7.48
C GLN A 533 -36.44 4.58 8.40
N GLY A 534 -36.04 3.37 8.74
CA GLY A 534 -36.78 2.47 9.63
C GLY A 534 -36.73 2.91 11.09
N LYS A 535 -37.37 2.13 11.97
CA LYS A 535 -37.41 2.41 13.41
C LYS A 535 -36.03 2.40 14.08
N THR A 536 -35.09 1.66 13.52
CA THR A 536 -33.67 1.72 13.87
C THR A 536 -32.98 2.70 12.92
N GLU A 537 -32.21 3.65 13.45
CA GLU A 537 -31.59 4.74 12.66
C GLU A 537 -30.72 4.26 11.48
N ASN A 538 -30.29 3.00 11.50
CA ASN A 538 -29.39 2.42 10.52
C ASN A 538 -30.07 1.63 9.38
N LEU A 539 -31.38 1.43 9.43
CA LEU A 539 -32.11 0.66 8.41
C LEU A 539 -32.77 1.60 7.42
N PHE A 540 -32.47 1.44 6.14
CA PHE A 540 -33.07 2.21 5.05
C PHE A 540 -33.90 1.28 4.17
N THR A 541 -35.12 1.69 3.81
CA THR A 541 -36.04 0.87 3.03
C THR A 541 -36.64 1.61 1.85
N TRP A 542 -36.87 0.91 0.74
CA TRP A 542 -37.53 1.44 -0.45
C TRP A 542 -38.59 0.46 -0.94
N SER A 543 -39.82 0.95 -1.13
CA SER A 543 -40.90 0.17 -1.74
C SER A 543 -40.69 0.07 -3.25
N THR A 544 -40.68 -1.15 -3.77
CA THR A 544 -40.50 -1.37 -5.22
C THR A 544 -41.72 -0.98 -6.04
N GLU A 545 -42.84 -0.58 -5.41
CA GLU A 545 -43.96 0.05 -6.11
C GLU A 545 -43.52 1.34 -6.81
N ARG A 546 -42.59 2.08 -6.20
CA ARG A 546 -41.96 3.27 -6.77
C ARG A 546 -40.68 2.89 -7.50
N SER A 547 -40.51 3.39 -8.73
CA SER A 547 -39.22 3.31 -9.42
C SER A 547 -38.22 4.26 -8.77
N TYR A 548 -36.97 3.84 -8.64
CA TYR A 548 -35.89 4.76 -8.29
C TYR A 548 -35.39 5.44 -9.57
N PRO A 549 -35.28 6.78 -9.63
CA PRO A 549 -34.90 7.47 -10.86
C PRO A 549 -33.48 7.09 -11.29
N ALA A 550 -33.28 6.90 -12.59
CA ALA A 550 -31.93 6.83 -13.14
C ALA A 550 -31.29 8.23 -13.02
N PRO A 551 -30.03 8.34 -12.58
CA PRO A 551 -29.40 9.64 -12.37
C PRO A 551 -29.14 10.38 -13.68
N ASP A 552 -29.63 11.62 -13.79
CA ASP A 552 -29.35 12.46 -14.95
C ASP A 552 -27.85 12.73 -15.12
N GLY A 553 -27.37 12.65 -16.36
CA GLY A 553 -25.97 12.87 -16.72
C GLY A 553 -25.08 11.63 -16.58
N VAL A 554 -25.64 10.47 -16.21
CA VAL A 554 -24.92 9.19 -16.12
C VAL A 554 -25.50 8.18 -17.11
N GLU A 555 -24.68 7.67 -18.01
CA GLU A 555 -25.06 6.60 -18.93
C GLU A 555 -24.79 5.24 -18.27
N ILE A 556 -25.83 4.42 -18.08
CA ILE A 556 -25.72 3.08 -17.49
C ILE A 556 -25.75 2.03 -18.60
N ARG A 557 -24.72 1.18 -18.66
CA ARG A 557 -24.62 0.03 -19.58
C ARG A 557 -24.60 -1.28 -18.78
N GLN A 558 -25.40 -2.26 -19.19
CA GLN A 558 -25.33 -3.62 -18.64
C GLN A 558 -24.51 -4.48 -19.60
N SER A 559 -23.52 -5.20 -19.08
CA SER A 559 -22.88 -6.28 -19.83
C SER A 559 -23.74 -7.54 -19.69
N ASP A 560 -24.04 -8.20 -20.81
CA ASP A 560 -24.74 -9.48 -20.78
C ASP A 560 -23.93 -10.49 -19.96
N PRO A 561 -24.58 -11.36 -19.16
CA PRO A 561 -23.88 -12.45 -18.50
C PRO A 561 -23.20 -13.28 -19.59
N VAL A 562 -21.88 -13.31 -19.58
CA VAL A 562 -21.08 -14.18 -20.44
C VAL A 562 -21.57 -15.60 -20.16
N GLY A 563 -22.27 -16.17 -21.14
CA GLY A 563 -22.78 -17.54 -21.13
C GLY A 563 -21.67 -18.57 -21.10
#